data_AF-A0A7S6G7V7-F1
#
_entry.id   AF-A0A7S6G7V7-F1
#
_cell.length_a   1.000
_cell.length_b   1.000
_cell.length_c   1.000
_cell.angle_alpha   90.00
_cell.angle_beta   90.00
_cell.angle_gamma   90.00
#
_symmetry.space_group_name_H-M   'P 1'
#
loop_
_entity.id
_entity.type
_entity.pdbx_description
1 polymer ?
#
loop_
_entity_poly.entity_id
_entity_poly.type
_entity_poly.pdbx_seq_one_letter_code
_entity_poly.pdbx_strand_id
1 'polypeptide(L)'
;MKLLPLSTTLLPVALLATEASAAVQGFDISHYQSSVNFQAAYNSGARFVIIKATEGTTYIDPKFSSHYTGATNAGLIRGGYHFAHPDSSTGAAQADFFLAHGGGWSGDGITLPGMLDLESVSGKATCFGLSASSMVAWIKSFSDRYHTRTGRYPMLYTNPSWWTTCTGNSNAFVNTNPLVLARYASAPGTIPGGWPYQTIWQNSDSYTYGGDSDIFNGALSGLQKLASG
;
A
#
# COMPACT_ATOMS: atom_id res chain seq x y z
N MET A 1 -70.82 2.40 25.82
CA MET A 1 -69.44 2.66 25.33
C MET A 1 -68.90 1.38 24.73
N LYS A 2 -68.68 1.35 23.40
CA LYS A 2 -68.13 0.19 22.67
C LYS A 2 -66.60 0.24 22.74
N LEU A 3 -65.96 -0.82 23.23
CA LEU A 3 -64.52 -1.01 23.14
C LEU A 3 -64.16 -1.49 21.73
N LEU A 4 -63.22 -0.81 21.06
CA LEU A 4 -62.59 -1.28 19.83
C LEU A 4 -61.40 -2.20 20.17
N PRO A 5 -61.12 -3.26 19.38
CA PRO A 5 -59.94 -4.08 19.55
C PRO A 5 -58.72 -3.41 18.92
N LEU A 6 -57.58 -3.41 19.64
CA LEU A 6 -56.28 -3.06 19.07
C LEU A 6 -55.81 -4.21 18.18
N SER A 7 -55.58 -3.92 16.90
CA SER A 7 -54.90 -4.83 15.98
C SER A 7 -53.39 -4.53 16.05
N THR A 8 -52.60 -5.55 16.39
CA THR A 8 -51.13 -5.44 16.48
C THR A 8 -50.51 -5.92 15.16
N THR A 9 -50.12 -4.99 14.29
CA THR A 9 -49.28 -5.29 13.13
C THR A 9 -47.83 -5.48 13.57
N LEU A 10 -47.30 -6.70 13.41
CA LEU A 10 -45.88 -6.99 13.52
C LEU A 10 -45.19 -6.62 12.20
N LEU A 11 -44.27 -5.67 12.25
CA LEU A 11 -43.34 -5.37 11.15
C LEU A 11 -42.21 -6.40 11.14
N PRO A 12 -41.78 -6.90 9.97
CA PRO A 12 -40.62 -7.78 9.89
C PRO A 12 -39.35 -6.97 10.20
N VAL A 13 -38.58 -7.44 11.19
CA VAL A 13 -37.24 -6.93 11.45
C VAL A 13 -36.33 -7.48 10.35
N ALA A 14 -35.96 -6.64 9.39
CA ALA A 14 -34.91 -6.97 8.45
C ALA A 14 -33.59 -7.06 9.22
N LEU A 15 -33.05 -8.28 9.33
CA LEU A 15 -31.72 -8.50 9.85
C LEU A 15 -30.73 -7.98 8.81
N LEU A 16 -30.28 -6.73 8.98
CA LEU A 16 -29.14 -6.20 8.24
C LEU A 16 -27.93 -7.03 8.66
N ALA A 17 -27.58 -8.04 7.87
CA ALA A 17 -26.26 -8.63 7.94
C ALA A 17 -25.26 -7.50 7.66
N THR A 18 -24.58 -7.03 8.71
CA THR A 18 -23.34 -6.30 8.54
C THR A 18 -22.40 -7.25 7.80
N GLU A 19 -22.19 -7.04 6.49
CA GLU A 19 -21.09 -7.70 5.81
C GLU A 19 -19.84 -7.38 6.62
N ALA A 20 -19.26 -8.39 7.28
CA ALA A 20 -17.95 -8.23 7.87
C ALA A 20 -17.03 -7.81 6.71
N SER A 21 -16.52 -6.58 6.77
CA SER A 21 -15.54 -6.12 5.79
C SER A 21 -14.41 -7.14 5.81
N ALA A 22 -14.25 -7.88 4.72
CA ALA A 22 -13.18 -8.84 4.62
C ALA A 22 -11.87 -8.03 4.67
N ALA A 23 -10.99 -8.40 5.59
CA ALA A 23 -9.70 -7.78 5.79
C ALA A 23 -8.65 -8.88 5.69
N VAL A 24 -7.57 -8.60 4.94
CA VAL A 24 -6.47 -9.54 4.79
C VAL A 24 -5.23 -8.93 5.40
N GLN A 25 -4.64 -9.64 6.37
CA GLN A 25 -3.41 -9.21 7.02
C GLN A 25 -2.22 -9.37 6.05
N GLY A 26 -1.35 -8.38 6.05
CA GLY A 26 -0.01 -8.42 5.52
C GLY A 26 0.93 -7.60 6.39
N PHE A 27 2.09 -7.28 5.86
CA PHE A 27 3.11 -6.49 6.53
C PHE A 27 4.12 -5.97 5.50
N ASP A 28 4.97 -5.04 5.89
CA ASP A 28 6.08 -4.61 5.06
C ASP A 28 7.40 -4.54 5.84
N ILE A 29 8.49 -4.77 5.12
CA ILE A 29 9.83 -4.99 5.71
C ILE A 29 10.94 -4.41 4.83
N SER A 30 12.11 -4.23 5.45
CA SER A 30 13.34 -3.80 4.80
C SER A 30 14.55 -4.50 5.43
N HIS A 31 15.77 -4.06 5.11
CA HIS A 31 16.98 -4.53 5.78
C HIS A 31 16.99 -4.33 7.30
N TYR A 32 16.14 -3.47 7.88
CA TYR A 32 16.03 -3.33 9.34
C TYR A 32 15.57 -4.63 10.00
N GLN A 33 14.82 -5.48 9.30
CA GLN A 33 14.50 -6.83 9.74
C GLN A 33 15.60 -7.78 9.28
N SER A 34 16.61 -8.00 10.13
CA SER A 34 17.78 -8.82 9.78
C SER A 34 17.43 -10.26 9.37
N SER A 35 16.32 -10.79 9.90
CA SER A 35 15.69 -12.06 9.55
C SER A 35 14.18 -12.00 9.82
N VAL A 36 13.39 -12.78 9.08
CA VAL A 36 11.92 -12.82 9.21
C VAL A 36 11.45 -14.28 9.15
N ASN A 37 10.58 -14.68 10.09
CA ASN A 37 9.96 -16.00 10.07
C ASN A 37 8.67 -15.98 9.23
N PHE A 38 8.83 -16.01 7.91
CA PHE A 38 7.72 -15.92 6.95
C PHE A 38 6.69 -17.05 7.12
N GLN A 39 7.13 -18.27 7.44
CA GLN A 39 6.23 -19.39 7.66
C GLN A 39 5.34 -19.17 8.89
N ALA A 40 5.90 -18.65 9.99
CA ALA A 40 5.12 -18.30 11.16
C ALA A 40 4.12 -17.18 10.87
N ALA A 41 4.53 -16.14 10.14
CA ALA A 41 3.62 -15.07 9.71
C ALA A 41 2.44 -15.61 8.88
N TYR A 42 2.73 -16.46 7.88
CA TYR A 42 1.70 -17.09 7.05
C TYR A 42 0.74 -17.96 7.86
N ASN A 43 1.28 -18.79 8.76
CA ASN A 43 0.49 -19.66 9.64
C ASN A 43 -0.40 -18.85 10.60
N SER A 44 0.03 -17.65 10.97
CA SER A 44 -0.74 -16.70 11.80
C SER A 44 -1.69 -15.81 11.00
N GLY A 45 -1.84 -16.03 9.69
CA GLY A 45 -2.86 -15.40 8.87
C GLY A 45 -2.38 -14.33 7.90
N ALA A 46 -1.09 -13.97 7.89
CA ALA A 46 -0.55 -13.08 6.87
C ALA A 46 -0.69 -13.70 5.47
N ARG A 47 -1.05 -12.89 4.47
CA ARG A 47 -1.19 -13.34 3.08
C ARG A 47 -0.40 -12.51 2.09
N PHE A 48 0.10 -11.34 2.48
CA PHE A 48 1.04 -10.60 1.67
C PHE A 48 2.18 -9.97 2.46
N VAL A 49 3.24 -9.61 1.73
CA VAL A 49 4.34 -8.78 2.24
C VAL A 49 4.86 -7.82 1.18
N ILE A 50 5.14 -6.57 1.53
CA ILE A 50 5.81 -5.59 0.66
C ILE A 50 7.24 -5.37 1.17
N ILE A 51 8.23 -5.39 0.29
CA ILE A 51 9.65 -5.53 0.68
C ILE A 51 10.47 -4.41 0.07
N LYS A 52 11.24 -3.67 0.87
CA LYS A 52 12.11 -2.60 0.37
C LYS A 52 13.08 -3.17 -0.65
N ALA A 53 13.06 -2.62 -1.86
CA ALA A 53 13.95 -3.02 -2.94
C ALA A 53 15.05 -1.98 -3.15
N THR A 54 14.66 -0.70 -3.21
CA THR A 54 15.56 0.39 -3.59
C THR A 54 15.22 1.69 -2.91
N GLU A 55 16.17 2.61 -2.89
CA GLU A 55 16.01 3.98 -2.41
C GLU A 55 16.81 4.94 -3.29
N GLY A 56 16.14 5.98 -3.80
CA GLY A 56 16.74 6.91 -4.76
C GLY A 56 17.28 6.20 -6.02
N THR A 57 18.49 6.53 -6.46
CA THR A 57 19.11 5.87 -7.64
C THR A 57 20.41 5.14 -7.30
N THR A 58 20.70 4.99 -6.00
CA THR A 58 22.02 4.54 -5.54
C THR A 58 21.97 3.42 -4.53
N TYR A 59 20.83 3.20 -3.86
CA TYR A 59 20.73 2.21 -2.80
C TYR A 59 19.84 1.05 -3.23
N ILE A 60 20.37 -0.16 -3.11
CA ILE A 60 19.65 -1.43 -3.24
C ILE A 60 19.61 -2.04 -1.84
N ASP A 61 18.42 -2.41 -1.38
CA ASP A 61 18.28 -3.01 -0.06
C ASP A 61 18.96 -4.39 -0.04
N PRO A 62 19.98 -4.59 0.82
CA PRO A 62 20.80 -5.80 0.81
C PRO A 62 20.03 -7.05 1.26
N LYS A 63 18.85 -6.90 1.88
CA LYS A 63 18.01 -8.01 2.32
C LYS A 63 16.91 -8.35 1.33
N PHE A 64 16.61 -7.47 0.36
CA PHE A 64 15.52 -7.64 -0.60
C PHE A 64 15.46 -9.07 -1.17
N SER A 65 16.53 -9.55 -1.81
CA SER A 65 16.53 -10.88 -2.46
C SER A 65 16.25 -12.03 -1.50
N SER A 66 16.81 -11.96 -0.29
CA SER A 66 16.60 -12.99 0.74
C SER A 66 15.17 -12.96 1.30
N HIS A 67 14.62 -11.76 1.50
CA HIS A 67 13.23 -11.58 1.96
C HIS A 67 12.23 -12.01 0.88
N TYR A 68 12.46 -11.61 -0.37
CA TYR A 68 11.59 -11.94 -1.49
C TYR A 68 11.53 -13.46 -1.73
N THR A 69 12.67 -14.14 -1.63
CA THR A 69 12.75 -15.61 -1.71
C THR A 69 12.05 -16.27 -0.52
N GLY A 70 12.30 -15.81 0.71
CA GLY A 70 11.67 -16.33 1.91
C GLY A 70 10.14 -16.20 1.90
N ALA A 71 9.63 -15.04 1.49
CA ALA A 71 8.21 -14.78 1.32
C ALA A 71 7.58 -15.69 0.26
N THR A 72 8.24 -15.85 -0.89
CA THR A 72 7.80 -16.75 -1.97
C THR A 72 7.69 -18.19 -1.48
N ASN A 73 8.70 -18.70 -0.78
CA ASN A 73 8.72 -20.07 -0.27
C ASN A 73 7.65 -20.32 0.81
N ALA A 74 7.28 -19.30 1.58
CA ALA A 74 6.19 -19.39 2.56
C ALA A 74 4.78 -19.27 1.95
N GLY A 75 4.67 -18.97 0.65
CA GLY A 75 3.39 -18.82 -0.05
C GLY A 75 2.73 -17.45 0.09
N LEU A 76 3.47 -16.41 0.49
CA LEU A 76 2.96 -15.04 0.57
C LEU A 76 2.86 -14.42 -0.83
N ILE A 77 1.79 -13.66 -1.07
CA ILE A 77 1.74 -12.67 -2.15
C ILE A 77 2.77 -11.58 -1.81
N ARG A 78 3.62 -11.18 -2.74
CA ARG A 78 4.76 -10.30 -2.43
C ARG A 78 5.02 -9.25 -3.49
N GLY A 79 5.54 -8.09 -3.08
CA GLY A 79 5.94 -7.01 -3.98
C GLY A 79 7.16 -6.26 -3.46
N GLY A 80 7.82 -5.52 -4.34
CA GLY A 80 8.88 -4.60 -3.95
C GLY A 80 8.33 -3.20 -3.64
N TYR A 81 9.04 -2.42 -2.83
CA TYR A 81 8.83 -0.97 -2.74
C TYR A 81 10.10 -0.15 -2.99
N HIS A 82 9.88 1.07 -3.45
CA HIS A 82 10.89 2.07 -3.73
C HIS A 82 10.73 3.27 -2.79
N PHE A 83 11.76 3.56 -2.00
CA PHE A 83 11.78 4.76 -1.15
C PHE A 83 12.23 5.98 -1.98
N ALA A 84 11.32 6.95 -2.16
CA ALA A 84 11.53 8.06 -3.07
C ALA A 84 12.54 9.09 -2.54
N HIS A 85 13.40 9.59 -3.44
CA HIS A 85 14.20 10.81 -3.20
C HIS A 85 13.98 11.82 -4.34
N PRO A 86 12.85 12.57 -4.35
CA PRO A 86 12.49 13.47 -5.45
C PRO A 86 13.49 14.62 -5.71
N ASP A 87 14.35 14.93 -4.75
CA ASP A 87 15.46 15.90 -4.87
C ASP A 87 16.67 15.37 -5.66
N SER A 88 16.79 14.06 -5.86
CA SER A 88 18.02 13.46 -6.38
C SER A 88 18.02 13.19 -7.89
N SER A 89 16.85 13.02 -8.49
CA SER A 89 16.70 12.56 -9.89
C SER A 89 15.24 12.65 -10.33
N THR A 90 14.94 12.44 -11.61
CA THR A 90 13.55 12.42 -12.11
C THR A 90 12.80 11.16 -11.65
N GLY A 91 11.47 11.24 -11.53
CA GLY A 91 10.63 10.07 -11.20
C GLY A 91 10.84 8.89 -12.14
N ALA A 92 10.94 9.12 -13.45
CA ALA A 92 11.22 8.06 -14.42
C ALA A 92 12.58 7.35 -14.18
N ALA A 93 13.60 8.07 -13.71
CA ALA A 93 14.91 7.49 -13.42
C ALA A 93 14.86 6.57 -12.19
N GLN A 94 14.13 6.98 -11.14
CA GLN A 94 13.89 6.12 -9.99
C GLN A 94 12.99 4.93 -10.31
N ALA A 95 12.01 5.09 -11.20
CA ALA A 95 11.19 3.97 -11.68
C ALA A 95 12.04 2.94 -12.43
N ASP A 96 12.93 3.38 -13.33
CA ASP A 96 13.84 2.48 -14.05
C ASP A 96 14.81 1.76 -13.10
N PHE A 97 15.36 2.47 -12.11
CA PHE A 97 16.23 1.89 -11.09
C PHE A 97 15.48 0.85 -10.25
N PHE A 98 14.29 1.18 -9.76
CA PHE A 98 13.44 0.26 -9.02
C PHE A 98 13.12 -1.00 -9.82
N LEU A 99 12.69 -0.85 -11.08
CA LEU A 99 12.38 -1.97 -11.97
C LEU A 99 13.57 -2.88 -12.22
N ALA A 100 14.78 -2.33 -12.33
CA ALA A 100 16.00 -3.10 -12.51
C ALA A 100 16.42 -3.91 -11.26
N HIS A 101 15.91 -3.53 -10.08
CA HIS A 101 16.43 -4.02 -8.79
C HIS A 101 15.34 -4.50 -7.82
N GLY A 102 14.25 -5.09 -8.34
CA GLY A 102 13.24 -5.78 -7.52
C GLY A 102 11.82 -5.22 -7.60
N GLY A 103 11.62 -4.13 -8.35
CA GLY A 103 10.31 -3.54 -8.59
C GLY A 103 9.51 -4.14 -9.73
N GLY A 104 10.03 -5.16 -10.41
CA GLY A 104 9.34 -5.82 -11.52
C GLY A 104 8.00 -6.42 -11.10
N TRP A 105 7.10 -6.55 -12.09
CA TRP A 105 5.80 -7.19 -11.91
C TRP A 105 5.52 -8.14 -13.07
N SER A 106 4.86 -9.26 -12.76
CA SER A 106 4.26 -10.16 -13.73
C SER A 106 2.92 -10.67 -13.18
N GLY A 107 1.95 -10.96 -14.05
CA GLY A 107 0.64 -11.51 -13.68
C GLY A 107 0.68 -12.99 -13.26
N ASP A 108 1.65 -13.37 -12.41
CA ASP A 108 1.84 -14.73 -11.90
C ASP A 108 0.89 -15.08 -10.73
N GLY A 109 0.01 -14.16 -10.35
CA GLY A 109 -0.96 -14.32 -9.26
C GLY A 109 -0.36 -14.20 -7.86
N ILE A 110 0.95 -13.99 -7.73
CA ILE A 110 1.65 -13.86 -6.45
C ILE A 110 2.48 -12.57 -6.35
N THR A 111 2.62 -11.80 -7.44
CA THR A 111 3.36 -10.52 -7.46
C THR A 111 2.44 -9.32 -7.34
N LEU A 112 2.56 -8.54 -6.25
CA LEU A 112 1.90 -7.23 -6.17
C LEU A 112 2.56 -6.23 -7.12
N PRO A 113 1.80 -5.26 -7.67
CA PRO A 113 2.40 -4.08 -8.29
C PRO A 113 3.39 -3.44 -7.32
N GLY A 114 4.49 -2.91 -7.85
CA GLY A 114 5.47 -2.21 -7.03
C GLY A 114 4.84 -1.03 -6.30
N MET A 115 5.38 -0.71 -5.12
CA MET A 115 4.93 0.42 -4.31
C MET A 115 5.95 1.56 -4.36
N LEU A 116 5.49 2.79 -4.55
CA LEU A 116 6.28 4.00 -4.39
C LEU A 116 6.00 4.59 -3.02
N ASP A 117 7.02 4.63 -2.18
CA ASP A 117 6.99 5.16 -0.83
C ASP A 117 7.35 6.66 -0.83
N LEU A 118 6.38 7.48 -0.40
CA LEU A 118 6.41 8.93 -0.40
C LEU A 118 6.21 9.46 1.02
N GLU A 119 7.33 9.75 1.69
CA GLU A 119 7.30 10.27 3.05
C GLU A 119 8.41 11.29 3.35
N SER A 120 8.41 11.82 4.57
CA SER A 120 9.39 12.81 5.02
C SER A 120 10.66 12.11 5.48
N VAL A 121 11.81 12.61 5.04
CA VAL A 121 13.12 12.10 5.48
C VAL A 121 13.75 13.07 6.48
N SER A 122 14.20 12.56 7.63
CA SER A 122 14.94 13.36 8.60
C SER A 122 16.20 13.96 7.96
N GLY A 123 16.42 15.26 8.18
CA GLY A 123 17.55 16.00 7.60
C GLY A 123 17.36 16.45 6.15
N LYS A 124 16.25 16.13 5.49
CA LYS A 124 15.88 16.72 4.19
C LYS A 124 14.98 17.94 4.37
N ALA A 125 15.00 18.84 3.39
CA ALA A 125 14.04 19.93 3.32
C ALA A 125 12.61 19.39 3.24
N THR A 126 11.64 20.11 3.81
CA THR A 126 10.22 19.78 3.67
C THR A 126 9.86 19.55 2.21
N CYS A 127 9.17 18.45 1.92
CA CYS A 127 8.82 18.04 0.55
C CYS A 127 10.01 17.96 -0.40
N PHE A 128 11.20 17.65 0.13
CA PHE A 128 12.46 17.60 -0.62
C PHE A 128 12.81 18.93 -1.30
N GLY A 129 12.27 20.06 -0.81
CA GLY A 129 12.44 21.39 -1.41
C GLY A 129 11.61 21.64 -2.66
N LEU A 130 10.72 20.72 -3.04
CA LEU A 130 9.86 20.87 -4.21
C LEU A 130 8.58 21.63 -3.88
N SER A 131 8.07 22.37 -4.86
CA SER A 131 6.67 22.84 -4.83
C SER A 131 5.70 21.67 -4.98
N ALA A 132 4.45 21.88 -4.57
CA ALA A 132 3.39 20.89 -4.75
C ALA A 132 3.22 20.42 -6.21
N SER A 133 3.25 21.35 -7.17
CA SER A 133 3.14 21.02 -8.59
C SER A 133 4.33 20.22 -9.11
N SER A 134 5.55 20.54 -8.68
CA SER A 134 6.75 19.79 -9.04
C SER A 134 6.74 18.38 -8.45
N MET A 135 6.28 18.22 -7.20
CA MET A 135 6.12 16.91 -6.58
C MET A 135 5.10 16.05 -7.33
N VAL A 136 3.92 16.61 -7.67
CA VAL A 136 2.91 15.91 -8.48
C VAL A 136 3.47 15.49 -9.84
N ALA A 137 4.20 16.38 -10.53
CA ALA A 137 4.84 16.05 -11.80
C ALA A 137 5.89 14.93 -11.65
N TRP A 138 6.65 14.94 -10.55
CA TRP A 138 7.64 13.91 -10.26
C TRP A 138 6.98 12.54 -10.01
N ILE A 139 5.94 12.47 -9.18
CA ILE A 139 5.18 11.24 -8.90
C ILE A 139 4.56 10.71 -10.19
N LYS A 140 4.00 11.60 -11.03
CA LYS A 140 3.45 11.21 -12.34
C LYS A 140 4.52 10.63 -13.25
N SER A 141 5.70 11.23 -13.29
CA SER A 141 6.84 10.74 -14.09
C SER A 141 7.25 9.32 -13.66
N PHE A 142 7.31 9.03 -12.36
CA PHE A 142 7.55 7.68 -11.86
C PHE A 142 6.43 6.73 -12.25
N SER A 143 5.19 7.10 -11.97
CA SER A 143 3.99 6.27 -12.17
C SER A 143 3.79 5.88 -13.63
N ASP A 144 3.87 6.85 -14.55
CA ASP A 144 3.75 6.60 -15.99
C ASP A 144 4.89 5.71 -16.52
N ARG A 145 6.12 5.92 -16.03
CA ARG A 145 7.26 5.11 -16.44
C ARG A 145 7.10 3.67 -15.96
N TYR A 146 6.72 3.47 -14.70
CA TYR A 146 6.45 2.15 -14.15
C TYR A 146 5.33 1.44 -14.93
N HIS A 147 4.22 2.13 -15.20
CA HIS A 147 3.10 1.59 -15.98
C HIS A 147 3.49 1.22 -17.40
N THR A 148 4.26 2.06 -18.09
CA THR A 148 4.75 1.78 -19.44
C THR A 148 5.60 0.51 -19.50
N ARG A 149 6.33 0.20 -18.42
CA ARG A 149 7.25 -0.94 -18.37
C ARG A 149 6.61 -2.24 -17.88
N THR A 150 5.54 -2.17 -17.08
CA THR A 150 4.92 -3.34 -16.44
C THR A 150 3.48 -3.60 -16.86
N GLY A 151 2.81 -2.62 -17.48
CA GLY A 151 1.36 -2.63 -17.70
C GLY A 151 0.53 -2.34 -16.44
N ARG A 152 1.15 -2.07 -15.29
CA ARG A 152 0.47 -1.78 -14.01
C ARG A 152 0.90 -0.45 -13.44
N TYR A 153 -0.03 0.32 -12.90
CA TYR A 153 0.34 1.47 -12.08
C TYR A 153 0.90 1.00 -10.73
N PRO A 154 1.94 1.66 -10.20
CA PRO A 154 2.44 1.34 -8.88
C PRO A 154 1.42 1.75 -7.80
N MET A 155 1.46 1.09 -6.66
CA MET A 155 0.74 1.58 -5.47
C MET A 155 1.49 2.81 -4.91
N LEU A 156 0.76 3.78 -4.33
CA LEU A 156 1.37 4.94 -3.68
C LEU A 156 1.21 4.81 -2.17
N TYR A 157 2.33 4.68 -1.47
CA TYR A 157 2.40 4.75 -0.02
C TYR A 157 2.63 6.19 0.44
N THR A 158 1.82 6.66 1.39
CA THR A 158 1.95 7.98 2.01
C THR A 158 1.12 8.05 3.30
N ASN A 159 1.35 9.09 4.10
CA ASN A 159 0.41 9.53 5.14
C ASN A 159 -0.38 10.79 4.70
N PRO A 160 -1.54 11.11 5.34
CA PRO A 160 -2.36 12.26 4.95
C PRO A 160 -1.67 13.62 5.04
N SER A 161 -0.79 13.80 6.03
CA SER A 161 -0.10 15.08 6.27
C SER A 161 0.92 15.35 5.16
N TRP A 162 1.73 14.36 4.83
CA TRP A 162 2.70 14.45 3.73
C TRP A 162 1.99 14.70 2.41
N TRP A 163 0.93 13.95 2.09
CA TRP A 163 0.20 14.11 0.84
C TRP A 163 -0.40 15.51 0.71
N THR A 164 -1.08 15.98 1.74
CA THR A 164 -1.70 17.32 1.76
C THR A 164 -0.65 18.40 1.56
N THR A 165 0.45 18.33 2.31
CA THR A 165 1.49 19.35 2.31
C THR A 165 2.30 19.34 1.02
N CYS A 166 2.75 18.17 0.57
CA CYS A 166 3.71 18.04 -0.50
C CYS A 166 3.10 17.92 -1.89
N THR A 167 1.80 17.66 -2.00
CA THR A 167 1.11 17.59 -3.30
C THR A 167 0.00 18.63 -3.45
N GLY A 168 -0.26 19.43 -2.41
CA GLY A 168 -1.43 20.32 -2.39
C GLY A 168 -2.74 19.52 -2.33
N ASN A 169 -2.71 18.35 -1.69
CA ASN A 169 -3.82 17.39 -1.63
C ASN A 169 -4.35 16.98 -3.02
N SER A 170 -3.44 16.72 -3.96
CA SER A 170 -3.76 16.45 -5.36
C SER A 170 -4.64 15.19 -5.52
N ASN A 171 -5.57 15.24 -6.48
CA ASN A 171 -6.42 14.12 -6.91
C ASN A 171 -5.97 13.46 -8.22
N ALA A 172 -4.77 13.80 -8.72
CA ALA A 172 -4.32 13.38 -10.04
C ALA A 172 -4.18 11.85 -10.22
N PHE A 173 -4.13 11.08 -9.14
CA PHE A 173 -3.77 9.66 -9.16
C PHE A 173 -4.93 8.71 -8.76
N VAL A 174 -6.10 9.25 -8.42
CA VAL A 174 -7.21 8.46 -7.84
C VAL A 174 -7.77 7.39 -8.78
N ASN A 175 -7.60 7.57 -10.10
CA ASN A 175 -8.09 6.63 -11.12
C ASN A 175 -7.02 5.63 -11.59
N THR A 176 -5.77 5.81 -11.19
CA THR A 176 -4.64 5.03 -11.72
C THR A 176 -3.91 4.27 -10.63
N ASN A 177 -3.62 4.91 -9.50
CA ASN A 177 -2.74 4.36 -8.49
C ASN A 177 -3.53 3.91 -7.25
N PRO A 178 -3.45 2.64 -6.85
CA PRO A 178 -3.95 2.19 -5.57
C PRO A 178 -3.24 2.92 -4.42
N LEU A 179 -3.98 3.30 -3.37
CA LEU A 179 -3.43 3.97 -2.20
C LEU A 179 -3.03 2.96 -1.12
N VAL A 180 -1.80 3.05 -0.64
CA VAL A 180 -1.35 2.47 0.63
C VAL A 180 -1.29 3.61 1.65
N LEU A 181 -2.14 3.57 2.67
CA LEU A 181 -2.27 4.65 3.64
C LEU A 181 -1.57 4.31 4.95
N ALA A 182 -0.56 5.10 5.32
CA ALA A 182 0.05 5.02 6.64
C ALA A 182 -0.76 5.84 7.66
N ARG A 183 -1.33 5.14 8.65
CA ARG A 183 -1.98 5.76 9.82
C ARG A 183 -2.06 4.78 10.98
N TYR A 184 -1.24 5.01 12.01
CA TYR A 184 -1.22 4.15 13.18
C TYR A 184 -2.35 4.49 14.14
N ALA A 185 -3.48 3.81 13.99
CA ALA A 185 -4.71 4.07 14.71
C ALA A 185 -5.65 2.84 14.67
N SER A 186 -6.83 2.95 15.27
CA SER A 186 -7.86 1.91 15.20
C SER A 186 -8.70 1.94 13.90
N ALA A 187 -8.49 2.92 13.02
CA ALA A 187 -9.17 3.04 11.73
C ALA A 187 -8.30 3.79 10.71
N PRO A 188 -8.57 3.69 9.39
CA PRO A 188 -7.83 4.43 8.36
C PRO A 188 -8.00 5.96 8.41
N GLY A 189 -9.10 6.46 8.98
CA GLY A 189 -9.36 7.91 9.08
C GLY A 189 -9.64 8.57 7.72
N THR A 190 -9.33 9.88 7.64
CA THR A 190 -9.55 10.66 6.42
C THR A 190 -8.57 10.26 5.32
N ILE A 191 -9.11 9.85 4.18
CA ILE A 191 -8.33 9.50 2.99
C ILE A 191 -7.88 10.81 2.28
N PRO A 192 -6.57 11.02 2.03
CA PRO A 192 -6.08 12.21 1.34
C PRO A 192 -6.39 12.14 -0.16
N GLY A 193 -6.14 13.24 -0.90
CA GLY A 193 -6.13 13.27 -2.36
C GLY A 193 -7.47 12.98 -3.07
N GLY A 194 -8.55 12.72 -2.33
CA GLY A 194 -9.84 12.35 -2.91
C GLY A 194 -9.91 10.90 -3.40
N TRP A 195 -8.99 10.02 -2.98
CA TRP A 195 -9.22 8.58 -3.16
C TRP A 195 -10.50 8.17 -2.44
N PRO A 196 -11.34 7.32 -3.04
CA PRO A 196 -12.57 6.85 -2.40
C PRO A 196 -12.28 5.94 -1.20
N TYR A 197 -11.15 5.23 -1.21
CA TYR A 197 -10.71 4.31 -0.18
C TYR A 197 -9.19 4.09 -0.28
N GLN A 198 -8.58 3.63 0.81
CA GLN A 198 -7.28 2.97 0.76
C GLN A 198 -7.42 1.55 0.20
N THR A 199 -6.41 1.08 -0.52
CA THR A 199 -6.28 -0.33 -0.95
C THR A 199 -5.56 -1.17 0.11
N ILE A 200 -4.50 -0.62 0.70
CA ILE A 200 -3.84 -1.18 1.88
C ILE A 200 -3.76 -0.09 2.96
N TRP A 201 -3.95 -0.46 4.21
CA TRP A 201 -3.78 0.40 5.37
C TRP A 201 -2.64 -0.13 6.24
N GLN A 202 -1.55 0.63 6.31
CA GLN A 202 -0.48 0.39 7.27
C GLN A 202 -0.91 0.95 8.63
N ASN A 203 -1.26 0.05 9.55
CA ASN A 203 -2.00 0.35 10.77
C ASN A 203 -1.14 0.38 12.05
N SER A 204 0.11 -0.07 11.98
CA SER A 204 1.07 -0.09 13.08
C SER A 204 2.49 -0.14 12.51
N ASP A 205 3.46 0.50 13.16
CA ASP A 205 4.89 0.39 12.86
C ASP A 205 5.56 -0.81 13.57
N SER A 206 4.74 -1.72 14.06
CA SER A 206 5.18 -2.86 14.86
C SER A 206 4.28 -4.05 14.57
N TYR A 207 4.72 -4.89 13.64
CA TYR A 207 4.13 -6.20 13.38
C TYR A 207 4.91 -7.29 14.11
N THR A 208 4.20 -8.27 14.68
CA THR A 208 4.78 -9.32 15.52
C THR A 208 5.88 -10.13 14.83
N TYR A 209 5.85 -10.23 13.49
CA TYR A 209 6.84 -10.95 12.70
C TYR A 209 7.91 -10.06 12.06
N GLY A 210 7.94 -8.76 12.43
CA GLY A 210 8.89 -7.76 11.98
C GLY A 210 8.28 -6.76 11.02
N GLY A 211 8.81 -5.53 11.06
CA GLY A 211 8.37 -4.42 10.21
C GLY A 211 7.01 -3.89 10.64
N ASP A 212 6.27 -3.41 9.66
CA ASP A 212 5.03 -2.65 9.85
C ASP A 212 3.82 -3.52 9.52
N SER A 213 2.68 -3.32 10.21
CA SER A 213 1.46 -4.09 10.00
C SER A 213 0.61 -3.47 8.92
N ASP A 214 0.15 -4.29 7.97
CA ASP A 214 -0.73 -3.87 6.88
C ASP A 214 -2.03 -4.64 6.83
N ILE A 215 -3.10 -3.96 6.44
CA ILE A 215 -4.41 -4.54 6.19
C ILE A 215 -4.86 -4.20 4.78
N PHE A 216 -4.99 -5.20 3.93
CA PHE A 216 -5.64 -5.04 2.62
C PHE A 216 -7.16 -4.87 2.80
N ASN A 217 -7.71 -3.88 2.10
CA ASN A 217 -9.13 -3.55 2.12
C ASN A 217 -9.93 -4.46 1.17
N GLY A 218 -10.35 -5.62 1.68
CA GLY A 218 -11.19 -6.57 0.96
C GLY A 218 -10.80 -8.03 1.22
N ALA A 219 -11.49 -8.93 0.52
CA ALA A 219 -11.24 -10.36 0.62
C ALA A 219 -9.93 -10.78 -0.06
N LEU A 220 -9.45 -11.98 0.28
CA LEU A 220 -8.25 -12.59 -0.34
C LEU A 220 -8.34 -12.66 -1.86
N SER A 221 -9.54 -12.88 -2.42
CA SER A 221 -9.74 -12.86 -3.88
C SER A 221 -9.51 -11.47 -4.49
N GLY A 222 -9.76 -10.39 -3.76
CA GLY A 222 -9.42 -9.03 -4.16
C GLY A 222 -7.91 -8.79 -4.16
N LEU A 223 -7.20 -9.29 -3.14
CA LEU A 223 -5.74 -9.24 -3.07
C LEU A 223 -5.10 -10.04 -4.23
N GLN A 224 -5.63 -11.22 -4.54
CA GLN A 224 -5.20 -12.02 -5.68
C GLN A 224 -5.44 -11.31 -7.01
N LYS A 225 -6.58 -10.62 -7.18
CA LYS A 225 -6.84 -9.78 -8.36
C LYS A 225 -5.85 -8.62 -8.47
N LEU A 226 -5.52 -7.98 -7.35
CA LEU A 226 -4.50 -6.93 -7.33
C LEU A 226 -3.15 -7.48 -7.84
N ALA A 227 -2.77 -8.69 -7.44
CA ALA A 227 -1.55 -9.35 -7.89
C ALA A 227 -1.61 -9.79 -9.37
N SER A 228 -2.74 -10.30 -9.85
CA SER A 228 -2.88 -10.80 -11.23
C SER A 228 -2.96 -9.70 -12.30
N GLY A 229 -3.43 -8.50 -11.92
CA GLY A 229 -3.80 -7.46 -12.87
C GLY A 229 -5.24 -7.54 -13.31
#